data_AF-A0A5D6VYF4-F1
#
_entry.id   AF-A0A5D6VYF4-F1
#
_cell.length_a   1.000
_cell.length_b   1.000
_cell.length_c   1.000
_cell.angle_alpha   90.00
_cell.angle_beta   90.00
_cell.angle_gamma   90.00
#
_symmetry.space_group_name_H-M   'P 1'
#
loop_
_entity.id
_entity.type
_entity.pdbx_description
1 polymer ?
#
loop_
_entity_poly.entity_id
_entity_poly.type
_entity_poly.pdbx_seq_one_letter_code
_entity_poly.pdbx_strand_id
1 'polypeptide(L)'
;MMNEVVKLLRTQLMLSTECLEKLQAIKTALKENSAGKGVTEAVQAIEPTLAKLGQLEKLTREFLEQTGKKRLTAYAAGMPDSVERDAVMRLLARIQGLDERLQRELASTQALLKRSKEFVDFHINVMTQTAANDTYAPPGAPEVENRRGIKMFDANV
;
A
#
# COMPACT_ATOMS: atom_id res chain seq x y z
N MET A 1 -6.17 29.50 -18.21
CA MET A 1 -5.19 28.98 -19.19
C MET A 1 -3.75 28.97 -18.64
N MET A 2 -2.93 30.03 -18.76
CA MET A 2 -1.49 29.94 -18.38
C MET A 2 -1.24 29.81 -16.87
N ASN A 3 -1.89 30.67 -16.07
CA ASN A 3 -1.84 30.59 -14.60
C ASN A 3 -2.41 29.25 -14.08
N GLU A 4 -3.32 28.67 -14.85
CA GLU A 4 -4.01 27.43 -14.50
C GLU A 4 -3.11 26.20 -14.64
N VAL A 5 -2.34 26.09 -15.74
CA VAL A 5 -1.38 24.98 -15.89
C VAL A 5 -0.30 25.01 -14.81
N VAL A 6 0.21 26.19 -14.48
CA VAL A 6 1.22 26.36 -13.42
C VAL A 6 0.64 26.00 -12.05
N LYS A 7 -0.61 26.38 -11.77
CA LYS A 7 -1.32 25.98 -10.55
C LYS A 7 -1.50 24.46 -10.48
N LEU A 8 -1.99 23.84 -11.55
CA LEU A 8 -2.15 22.37 -11.63
C LEU A 8 -0.83 21.65 -11.33
N LEU A 9 0.27 22.06 -12.00
CA LEU A 9 1.58 21.46 -11.83
C LEU A 9 2.16 21.67 -10.41
N ARG A 10 1.98 22.85 -9.83
CA ARG A 10 2.42 23.11 -8.44
C ARG A 10 1.63 22.29 -7.43
N THR A 11 0.32 22.18 -7.62
CA THR A 11 -0.53 21.33 -6.77
C THR A 11 -0.15 19.86 -6.91
N GLN A 12 0.14 19.39 -8.14
CA GLN A 12 0.60 18.02 -8.38
C GLN A 12 1.92 17.75 -7.65
N LEU A 13 2.87 18.66 -7.77
CA LEU A 13 4.18 18.54 -7.12
C LEU A 13 4.04 18.47 -5.59
N MET A 14 3.21 19.34 -5.01
CA MET A 14 2.96 19.37 -3.56
C MET A 14 2.31 18.06 -3.09
N LEU A 15 1.20 17.64 -3.70
CA LEU A 15 0.47 16.44 -3.29
C LEU A 15 1.28 15.15 -3.51
N SER A 16 2.08 15.10 -4.57
CA SER A 16 2.96 13.95 -4.84
C SER A 16 4.09 13.87 -3.82
N THR A 17 4.59 15.01 -3.33
CA THR A 17 5.61 15.06 -2.27
C THR A 17 5.02 14.59 -0.95
N GLU A 18 3.83 15.08 -0.59
CA GLU A 18 3.10 14.64 0.59
C GLU A 18 2.81 13.12 0.53
N CYS A 19 2.37 12.62 -0.62
CA CYS A 19 2.15 11.20 -0.85
C CYS A 19 3.42 10.37 -0.63
N LEU A 20 4.58 10.86 -1.10
CA LEU A 20 5.87 10.21 -0.91
C LEU A 20 6.23 10.11 0.58
N GLU A 21 6.06 11.20 1.33
CA GLU A 21 6.31 11.23 2.78
C GLU A 21 5.41 10.23 3.52
N LYS A 22 4.11 10.19 3.19
CA LYS A 22 3.16 9.23 3.78
C LYS A 22 3.53 7.78 3.43
N LEU A 23 3.94 7.53 2.20
CA LEU A 23 4.36 6.20 1.75
C LEU A 23 5.64 5.74 2.47
N GLN A 24 6.56 6.65 2.74
CA GLN A 24 7.74 6.38 3.56
C GLN A 24 7.36 6.08 5.02
N ALA A 25 6.38 6.79 5.59
CA ALA A 25 5.88 6.49 6.93
C ALA A 25 5.28 5.08 7.02
N ILE A 26 4.47 4.66 6.04
CA ILE A 26 3.95 3.29 5.93
C ILE A 26 5.09 2.28 5.88
N LYS A 27 6.10 2.54 5.05
CA LYS A 27 7.29 1.68 4.91
C LYS A 27 8.06 1.53 6.22
N THR A 28 8.24 2.62 6.97
CA THR A 28 8.89 2.59 8.29
C THR A 28 8.09 1.77 9.29
N ALA A 29 6.77 2.00 9.38
CA ALA A 29 5.90 1.22 10.26
C ALA A 29 5.92 -0.28 9.92
N LEU A 30 5.99 -0.64 8.64
CA LEU A 30 6.14 -2.04 8.22
C LEU A 30 7.50 -2.65 8.59
N LYS A 31 8.57 -1.87 8.54
CA LYS A 31 9.92 -2.35 8.91
C LYS A 31 10.10 -2.54 10.41
N GLU A 32 9.48 -1.68 11.22
CA GLU A 32 9.58 -1.73 12.68
C GLU A 32 8.80 -2.92 13.29
N ASN A 33 8.01 -3.64 12.48
CA ASN A 33 7.37 -4.92 12.80
C ASN A 33 6.60 -4.94 14.15
N SER A 34 5.96 -3.82 14.48
CA SER A 34 5.26 -3.59 15.75
C SER A 34 3.83 -4.15 15.72
N ALA A 35 3.65 -5.45 15.49
CA ALA A 35 2.33 -6.11 15.55
C ALA A 35 1.20 -5.39 14.78
N GLY A 36 1.52 -4.70 13.68
CA GLY A 36 0.58 -3.88 12.89
C GLY A 36 0.18 -2.54 13.53
N LYS A 37 0.60 -2.25 14.76
CA LYS A 37 0.37 -0.98 15.45
C LYS A 37 1.16 0.13 14.74
N GLY A 38 0.46 1.16 14.28
CA GLY A 38 1.01 2.28 13.50
C GLY A 38 0.89 2.12 11.97
N VAL A 39 0.79 0.88 11.45
CA VAL A 39 0.60 0.65 10.00
C VAL A 39 -0.79 1.11 9.55
N THR A 40 -1.83 0.76 10.30
CA THR A 40 -3.22 1.17 10.01
C THR A 40 -3.38 2.69 10.02
N GLU A 41 -2.81 3.37 11.04
CA GLU A 41 -2.84 4.83 11.14
C GLU A 41 -2.09 5.50 9.98
N ALA A 42 -0.92 4.97 9.61
CA ALA A 42 -0.14 5.49 8.49
C ALA A 42 -0.86 5.31 7.13
N VAL A 43 -1.59 4.20 6.96
CA VAL A 43 -2.40 3.95 5.76
C VAL A 43 -3.61 4.88 5.72
N GLN A 44 -4.35 5.04 6.83
CA GLN A 44 -5.47 5.97 6.90
C GLN A 44 -5.02 7.42 6.62
N ALA A 45 -3.82 7.80 7.07
CA ALA A 45 -3.27 9.12 6.86
C ALA A 45 -2.93 9.44 5.39
N ILE A 46 -2.80 8.46 4.49
CA ILE A 46 -2.54 8.69 3.07
C ILE A 46 -3.82 8.88 2.25
N GLU A 47 -4.96 8.37 2.72
CA GLU A 47 -6.23 8.37 1.98
C GLU A 47 -6.68 9.77 1.53
N PRO A 48 -6.62 10.83 2.37
CA PRO A 48 -7.04 12.17 1.95
C PRO A 48 -6.15 12.73 0.84
N THR A 49 -4.85 12.45 0.88
CA THR A 49 -3.88 12.90 -0.13
C THR A 49 -4.15 12.20 -1.47
N LEU A 50 -4.46 10.90 -1.45
CA LEU A 50 -4.87 10.16 -2.65
C LEU A 50 -6.18 10.66 -3.24
N ALA A 51 -7.17 10.98 -2.39
CA ALA A 51 -8.43 11.56 -2.85
C ALA A 51 -8.22 12.91 -3.56
N LYS A 52 -7.36 13.78 -3.00
CA LYS A 52 -6.97 15.06 -3.64
C LYS A 52 -6.22 14.84 -4.96
N LEU A 53 -5.34 13.85 -5.05
CA LEU A 53 -4.66 13.49 -6.31
C LEU A 53 -5.67 13.04 -7.37
N GLY A 54 -6.67 12.24 -7.00
CA GLY A 54 -7.74 11.83 -7.90
C GLY A 54 -8.60 13.01 -8.40
N GLN A 55 -8.87 14.00 -7.54
CA GLN A 55 -9.53 15.24 -7.96
C GLN A 55 -8.66 16.06 -8.91
N LEU A 56 -7.37 16.19 -8.60
CA LEU A 56 -6.43 16.92 -9.46
C LEU A 56 -6.28 16.27 -10.84
N GLU A 57 -6.32 14.93 -10.90
CA GLU A 57 -6.29 14.19 -12.16
C GLU A 57 -7.53 14.50 -13.02
N LYS A 58 -8.72 14.62 -12.40
CA LYS A 58 -9.94 15.07 -13.11
C LYS A 58 -9.77 16.49 -13.66
N LEU A 59 -9.33 17.43 -12.84
CA LEU A 59 -9.08 18.82 -13.28
C LEU A 59 -8.04 18.89 -14.41
N THR A 60 -7.01 18.05 -14.33
CA THR A 60 -5.97 17.97 -15.38
C THR A 60 -6.55 17.42 -16.68
N ARG A 61 -7.41 16.40 -16.63
CA ARG A 61 -8.12 15.88 -17.81
C ARG A 61 -9.02 16.94 -18.43
N GLU A 62 -9.84 17.60 -17.62
CA GLU A 62 -10.74 18.68 -18.08
C GLU A 62 -9.95 19.80 -18.77
N PHE A 63 -8.83 20.23 -18.19
CA PHE A 63 -7.93 21.21 -18.79
C PHE A 63 -7.36 20.74 -20.15
N LEU A 64 -6.96 19.47 -20.23
CA LEU A 64 -6.42 18.88 -21.46
C LEU A 64 -7.49 18.77 -22.57
N GLU A 65 -8.72 18.43 -22.19
CA GLU A 65 -9.88 18.41 -23.10
C GLU A 65 -10.20 19.80 -23.64
N GLN A 66 -10.25 20.82 -22.77
CA GLN A 66 -10.49 22.21 -23.16
C GLN A 66 -9.41 22.76 -24.09
N THR A 67 -8.17 22.33 -23.92
CA THR A 67 -7.03 22.77 -24.76
C THR A 67 -6.82 21.89 -25.99
N GLY A 68 -7.58 20.80 -26.14
CA GLY A 68 -7.43 19.83 -27.22
C GLY A 68 -6.08 19.09 -27.21
N LYS A 69 -5.39 19.05 -26.07
CA LYS A 69 -4.06 18.43 -25.95
C LYS A 69 -4.18 17.08 -25.23
N LYS A 70 -3.38 16.10 -25.67
CA LYS A 70 -3.38 14.76 -25.04
C LYS A 70 -2.60 14.70 -23.72
N ARG A 71 -1.65 15.61 -23.51
CA ARG A 71 -0.73 15.63 -22.35
C ARG A 71 -0.25 17.05 -22.05
N LEU A 72 0.10 17.34 -20.79
CA LEU A 72 0.62 18.64 -20.38
C LEU A 72 1.96 18.98 -21.04
N THR A 73 2.79 17.97 -21.34
CA THR A 73 4.03 18.16 -22.12
C THR A 73 3.76 18.61 -23.56
N ALA A 74 2.72 18.06 -24.19
CA ALA A 74 2.30 18.47 -25.54
C ALA A 74 1.67 19.87 -25.53
N TYR A 75 1.01 20.26 -24.44
CA TYR A 75 0.57 21.64 -24.22
C TYR A 75 1.78 22.58 -24.12
N ALA A 76 2.75 22.27 -23.25
CA ALA A 76 3.94 23.09 -23.04
C ALA A 76 4.83 23.23 -24.28
N ALA A 77 4.98 22.16 -25.07
CA ALA A 77 5.75 22.18 -26.32
C ALA A 77 5.09 23.04 -27.41
N GLY A 78 3.77 23.23 -27.37
CA GLY A 78 3.05 24.11 -28.28
C GLY A 78 3.06 25.58 -27.88
N MET A 79 3.69 25.93 -26.75
CA MET A 79 3.80 27.31 -26.31
C MET A 79 4.95 28.04 -27.04
N PRO A 80 4.82 29.35 -27.30
CA PRO A 80 5.93 30.19 -27.74
C PRO A 80 7.11 30.10 -26.78
N ASP A 81 8.32 30.33 -27.29
CA ASP A 81 9.52 30.42 -26.45
C ASP A 81 9.38 31.62 -25.49
N SER A 82 9.34 31.33 -24.19
CA SER A 82 9.15 32.32 -23.15
C SER A 82 9.64 31.80 -21.80
N VAL A 83 9.92 32.72 -20.86
CA VAL A 83 10.33 32.38 -19.49
C VAL A 83 9.30 31.49 -18.79
N GLU A 84 8.03 31.70 -19.12
CA GLU A 84 6.91 30.94 -18.57
C GLU A 84 6.85 29.51 -19.13
N ARG A 85 7.15 29.32 -20.43
CA ARG A 85 7.31 27.96 -21.00
C ARG A 85 8.41 27.21 -20.27
N ASP A 86 9.55 27.86 -20.03
CA ASP A 86 10.67 27.24 -19.32
C ASP A 86 10.31 26.89 -17.87
N ALA A 87 9.50 27.71 -17.20
CA ALA A 87 8.99 27.40 -15.87
C ALA A 87 8.08 26.17 -15.87
N VAL A 88 7.17 26.05 -16.84
CA VAL A 88 6.28 24.88 -17.01
C VAL A 88 7.09 23.62 -17.30
N MET A 89 8.05 23.69 -18.23
CA MET A 89 8.90 22.55 -18.57
C MET A 89 9.73 22.07 -17.37
N ARG A 90 10.29 22.99 -16.57
CA ARG A 90 10.99 22.65 -15.33
C ARG A 90 10.08 21.97 -14.31
N LEU A 91 8.83 22.44 -14.15
CA LEU A 91 7.87 21.81 -13.26
C LEU A 91 7.52 20.39 -13.72
N LEU A 92 7.28 20.19 -15.02
CA LEU A 92 7.01 18.88 -15.61
C LEU A 92 8.17 17.90 -15.37
N ALA A 93 9.41 18.33 -15.59
CA ALA A 93 10.59 17.50 -15.33
C ALA A 93 10.71 17.09 -13.85
N ARG A 94 10.43 18.02 -12.92
CA ARG A 94 10.44 17.73 -11.48
C ARG A 94 9.35 16.73 -11.08
N ILE A 95 8.15 16.88 -11.63
CA ILE A 95 7.03 15.96 -11.39
C ILE A 95 7.40 14.57 -11.90
N GLN A 96 7.96 14.45 -13.11
CA GLN A 96 8.37 13.16 -13.66
C GLN A 96 9.38 12.44 -12.76
N GLY A 97 10.41 13.15 -12.28
CA GLY A 97 11.37 12.56 -11.35
C GLY A 97 10.76 12.16 -10.00
N LEU A 98 9.71 12.86 -9.55
CA LEU A 98 8.97 12.53 -8.34
C LEU A 98 8.08 11.30 -8.55
N ASP A 99 7.41 11.18 -9.69
CA ASP A 99 6.60 10.01 -10.06
C ASP A 99 7.44 8.74 -10.12
N GLU A 100 8.63 8.81 -10.73
CA GLU A 100 9.59 7.69 -10.75
C GLU A 100 10.05 7.29 -9.34
N ARG A 101 10.17 8.25 -8.43
CA ARG A 101 10.51 7.97 -7.03
C ARG A 101 9.34 7.35 -6.28
N LEU A 102 8.12 7.85 -6.46
CA LEU A 102 6.89 7.30 -5.90
C LEU A 102 6.69 5.85 -6.34
N GLN A 103 6.88 5.55 -7.63
CA GLN A 103 6.76 4.17 -8.14
C GLN A 103 7.75 3.22 -7.47
N ARG A 104 9.00 3.64 -7.29
CA ARG A 104 10.02 2.83 -6.61
C ARG A 104 9.68 2.60 -5.14
N GLU A 105 9.25 3.64 -4.42
CA GLU A 105 8.83 3.47 -3.02
C GLU A 105 7.59 2.59 -2.92
N LEU A 106 6.62 2.71 -3.82
CA LEU A 106 5.41 1.90 -3.83
C LEU A 106 5.75 0.42 -4.04
N ALA A 107 6.59 0.11 -5.04
CA ALA A 107 7.04 -1.24 -5.29
C ALA A 107 7.77 -1.83 -4.08
N SER A 108 8.63 -1.03 -3.42
CA SER A 108 9.33 -1.46 -2.20
C SER A 108 8.37 -1.73 -1.04
N THR A 109 7.37 -0.88 -0.83
CA THR A 109 6.36 -1.05 0.23
C THR A 109 5.47 -2.26 -0.05
N GLN A 110 5.07 -2.50 -1.29
CA GLN A 110 4.32 -3.71 -1.70
C GLN A 110 5.11 -4.99 -1.42
N ALA A 111 6.42 -5.01 -1.70
CA ALA A 111 7.27 -6.16 -1.40
C ALA A 111 7.36 -6.44 0.11
N LEU A 112 7.43 -5.41 0.95
CA LEU A 112 7.40 -5.56 2.42
C LEU A 112 6.06 -6.11 2.91
N LEU A 113 4.94 -5.60 2.39
CA LEU A 113 3.60 -6.13 2.72
C LEU A 113 3.47 -7.60 2.35
N LYS A 114 3.94 -8.00 1.17
CA LYS A 114 3.92 -9.40 0.72
C LYS A 114 4.72 -10.29 1.67
N ARG A 115 5.94 -9.88 2.04
CA ARG A 115 6.79 -10.62 2.98
C ARG A 115 6.17 -10.70 4.39
N SER A 116 5.54 -9.62 4.86
CA SER A 116 4.84 -9.61 6.13
C SER A 116 3.68 -10.61 6.14
N LYS A 117 2.93 -10.70 5.05
CA LYS A 117 1.86 -11.70 4.89
C LYS A 117 2.43 -13.12 4.91
N GLU A 118 3.46 -13.39 4.12
CA GLU A 118 4.12 -14.72 4.07
C GLU A 118 4.64 -15.16 5.44
N PHE A 119 5.17 -14.23 6.25
CA PHE A 119 5.60 -14.50 7.62
C PHE A 119 4.44 -14.86 8.56
N VAL A 120 3.32 -14.12 8.47
CA VAL A 120 2.10 -14.40 9.26
C VAL A 120 1.52 -15.75 8.85
N ASP A 121 1.39 -16.01 7.54
CA ASP A 121 0.89 -17.28 7.01
C ASP A 121 1.76 -18.47 7.47
N PHE A 122 3.09 -18.31 7.47
CA PHE A 122 4.01 -19.30 8.03
C PHE A 122 3.76 -19.54 9.52
N HIS A 123 3.62 -18.49 10.34
CA HIS A 123 3.37 -18.64 11.78
C HIS A 123 2.00 -19.27 12.07
N ILE A 124 0.97 -18.90 11.32
CA ILE A 124 -0.36 -19.55 11.40
C ILE A 124 -0.24 -21.03 11.05
N ASN A 125 0.46 -21.37 9.97
CA ASN A 125 0.65 -22.76 9.56
C ASN A 125 1.46 -23.55 10.60
N VAL A 126 2.53 -22.97 11.15
CA VAL A 126 3.31 -23.61 12.23
C VAL A 126 2.44 -23.81 13.46
N MET A 127 1.70 -22.81 13.92
CA MET A 127 0.81 -22.91 15.10
C MET A 127 -0.35 -23.89 14.90
N THR A 128 -0.93 -23.96 13.71
CA THR A 128 -2.03 -24.90 13.40
C THR A 128 -1.53 -26.32 13.16
N GLN A 129 -0.33 -26.51 12.60
CA GLN A 129 0.29 -27.82 12.45
C GLN A 129 0.88 -28.35 13.76
N THR A 130 1.32 -27.48 14.68
CA THR A 130 1.73 -27.90 16.03
C THR A 130 0.55 -28.37 16.87
N ALA A 131 -0.65 -27.79 16.70
CA ALA A 131 -1.85 -28.26 17.41
C ALA A 131 -2.37 -29.63 16.94
N ALA A 132 -1.99 -30.09 15.74
CA ALA A 132 -2.43 -31.36 15.17
C ALA A 132 -1.51 -32.55 15.51
N ASN A 133 -0.36 -32.32 16.15
CA ASN A 133 0.68 -33.34 16.33
C ASN A 133 0.93 -33.76 17.79
N ASP A 134 -0.10 -33.71 18.64
CA ASP A 134 -0.11 -34.41 19.95
C ASP A 134 -0.27 -35.94 19.82
N THR A 135 0.02 -36.50 18.63
CA THR A 135 -0.02 -37.94 18.36
C THR A 135 1.39 -38.47 18.09
N TYR A 136 2.33 -38.22 19.01
CA TYR A 136 3.47 -39.11 19.19
C TYR A 136 3.11 -40.15 20.26
N ALA A 137 2.36 -41.18 19.87
CA ALA A 137 2.42 -42.44 20.59
C ALA A 137 3.68 -43.18 20.13
N PRO A 138 4.63 -43.51 21.02
CA PRO A 138 5.80 -44.29 20.65
C PRO A 138 5.39 -45.68 20.13
N PRO A 139 6.18 -46.32 19.25
CA PRO A 139 5.83 -47.63 18.70
C PRO A 139 5.77 -48.67 19.83
N GLY A 140 4.56 -49.18 20.11
CA GLY A 140 4.34 -50.20 21.14
C GLY A 140 3.18 -49.95 22.12
N ALA A 141 2.41 -48.87 21.99
CA ALA A 141 1.21 -48.67 22.82
C ALA A 141 0.04 -49.55 22.31
N PRO A 142 -0.66 -50.29 23.19
CA PRO A 142 -1.76 -51.17 22.80
C PRO A 142 -2.94 -50.36 22.25
N GLU A 143 -3.53 -50.87 21.17
CA GLU A 143 -4.74 -50.32 20.54
C GLU A 143 -5.85 -50.16 21.58
N VAL A 144 -6.29 -48.92 21.84
CA VAL A 144 -7.50 -48.69 22.63
C VAL A 144 -8.70 -48.84 21.72
N GLU A 145 -9.02 -50.10 21.46
CA GLU A 145 -10.32 -50.56 21.04
C GLU A 145 -11.30 -50.38 22.22
N ASN A 146 -12.21 -49.42 22.14
CA ASN A 146 -13.64 -49.66 22.33
C ASN A 146 -14.46 -48.36 22.41
N ARG A 147 -15.26 -48.15 21.37
CA ARG A 147 -16.56 -47.48 21.50
C ARG A 147 -17.53 -48.44 22.19
N ARG A 148 -18.32 -47.90 23.12
CA ARG A 148 -19.70 -48.28 23.55
C ARG A 148 -19.79 -48.60 25.03
N GLY A 149 -20.82 -48.04 25.68
CA GLY A 149 -21.29 -48.58 26.95
C GLY A 149 -21.99 -47.54 27.83
N ILE A 150 -23.30 -47.53 27.77
CA ILE A 150 -24.20 -46.66 28.54
C ILE A 150 -24.41 -47.24 29.96
N LYS A 151 -24.53 -46.35 30.96
CA LYS A 151 -25.33 -46.42 32.20
C LYS A 151 -24.87 -47.18 33.47
N MET A 152 -25.09 -46.43 34.57
CA MET A 152 -25.88 -46.73 35.78
C MET A 152 -25.23 -47.36 37.02
N PHE A 153 -25.27 -46.53 38.08
CA PHE A 153 -25.51 -46.82 39.49
C PHE A 153 -24.50 -47.62 40.34
N ASP A 154 -24.35 -47.09 41.57
CA ASP A 154 -24.01 -47.70 42.86
C ASP A 154 -22.69 -48.46 43.05
N ALA A 155 -21.87 -47.97 43.99
CA ALA A 155 -21.97 -48.37 45.41
C ALA A 155 -20.92 -47.65 46.29
N ASN A 156 -21.31 -47.39 47.54
CA ASN A 156 -20.56 -46.88 48.71
C ASN A 156 -19.05 -47.16 48.79
N VAL A 157 -18.32 -46.20 49.39
CA VAL A 157 -17.59 -46.38 50.66
C VAL A 157 -17.81 -45.16 51.55
#